data_AF-A0A955HCF1-F1
#
_entry.id   AF-A0A955HCF1-F1
#
_cell.length_a   1.000
_cell.length_b   1.000
_cell.length_c   1.000
_cell.angle_alpha   90.00
_cell.angle_beta   90.00
_cell.angle_gamma   90.00
#
_symmetry.space_group_name_H-M   'P 1'
#
loop_
_entity.id
_entity.type
_entity.pdbx_description
1 polymer ?
#
loop_
_entity_poly.entity_id
_entity_poly.type
_entity_poly.pdbx_seq_one_letter_code
_entity_poly.pdbx_strand_id
1 'polypeptide(L)'
;MKNKYIAPSLLLSAISLIGLGGAFSVASADTDDSTPRWERFAERFGLNKDEVRTYVEEERANYFEEKKQLMNDRLSVYVAEGRITEEQKNMIIAKQDEMRAEHSSWIDLSPQERRDKQKEHREEFSQWAQDNGIDIPLGLGGGHGFGGVHGRK
;
A
#
# COMPACT_ATOMS: atom_id res chain seq x y z
N MET A 1 6.88 62.88 -0.28
CA MET A 1 6.54 63.74 0.88
C MET A 1 5.38 63.10 1.62
N LYS A 2 5.53 62.90 2.93
CA LYS A 2 4.52 62.31 3.83
C LYS A 2 3.57 63.43 4.28
N ASN A 3 2.27 63.18 4.33
CA ASN A 3 1.35 63.87 5.26
C ASN A 3 0.31 62.87 5.77
N LYS A 4 0.06 62.93 7.07
CA LYS A 4 -0.85 62.10 7.86
C LYS A 4 -1.82 63.02 8.60
N TYR A 5 -2.97 62.45 9.03
CA TYR A 5 -3.89 62.86 10.14
C TYR A 5 -4.97 63.92 9.77
N ILE A 6 -6.27 63.92 10.19
CA ILE A 6 -7.09 63.26 11.24
C ILE A 6 -8.62 63.38 10.89
N ALA A 7 -9.38 62.28 11.12
CA ALA A 7 -10.77 62.08 11.66
C ALA A 7 -12.01 62.95 11.25
N PRO A 8 -13.24 62.65 11.74
CA PRO A 8 -14.03 61.40 11.72
C PRO A 8 -15.48 61.63 11.19
N SER A 9 -16.14 60.60 10.64
CA SER A 9 -17.61 60.56 10.71
C SER A 9 -18.13 59.11 10.71
N LEU A 10 -18.78 58.79 11.84
CA LEU A 10 -19.65 57.65 12.03
C LEU A 10 -20.74 57.61 10.97
N LEU A 11 -20.97 56.44 10.38
CA LEU A 11 -22.32 55.97 10.07
C LEU A 11 -22.34 54.44 10.11
N LEU A 12 -22.91 53.92 11.20
CA LEU A 12 -23.35 52.54 11.33
C LEU A 12 -24.46 52.28 10.31
N SER A 13 -24.30 51.24 9.49
CA SER A 13 -25.43 50.42 9.05
C SER A 13 -24.98 48.97 9.00
N ALA A 14 -25.31 48.24 10.05
CA ALA A 14 -25.18 46.79 10.12
C ALA A 14 -26.13 46.14 9.11
N ILE A 15 -25.59 45.31 8.23
CA ILE A 15 -26.36 44.25 7.57
C ILE A 15 -25.55 42.97 7.76
N SER A 16 -25.94 42.19 8.76
CA SER A 16 -25.50 40.81 8.93
C SER A 16 -26.25 39.95 7.92
N LEU A 17 -25.53 39.37 6.97
CA LEU A 17 -25.96 38.20 6.20
C LEU A 17 -24.79 37.22 6.20
N ILE A 18 -24.77 36.37 7.24
CA ILE A 18 -23.89 35.20 7.30
C ILE A 18 -24.33 34.27 6.17
N GLY A 19 -23.49 34.16 5.14
CA GLY A 19 -23.66 33.18 4.07
C GLY A 19 -23.42 31.79 4.62
N LEU A 20 -24.48 31.04 4.91
CA LEU A 20 -24.44 29.59 5.08
C LEU A 20 -24.35 28.92 3.71
N GLY A 21 -23.23 29.13 3.02
CA GLY A 21 -22.79 28.26 1.94
C GLY A 21 -22.23 27.00 2.57
N GLY A 22 -23.08 25.99 2.75
CA GLY A 22 -22.70 24.66 3.20
C GLY A 22 -21.80 23.99 2.17
N ALA A 23 -20.53 24.36 2.14
CA ALA A 23 -19.49 23.53 1.58
C ALA A 23 -19.44 22.28 2.45
N PHE A 24 -19.94 21.15 1.93
CA PHE A 24 -19.51 19.84 2.39
C PHE A 24 -18.02 19.73 2.03
N SER A 25 -17.17 20.31 2.88
CA SER A 25 -15.82 19.81 3.03
C SER A 25 -16.00 18.39 3.54
N VAL A 26 -15.95 17.41 2.64
CA VAL A 26 -15.57 16.06 3.02
C VAL A 26 -14.13 16.20 3.48
N ALA A 27 -13.93 16.59 4.73
CA ALA A 27 -12.73 16.26 5.44
C ALA A 27 -12.71 14.73 5.40
N SER A 28 -11.83 14.17 4.57
CA SER A 28 -11.41 12.79 4.76
C SER A 28 -10.98 12.73 6.22
N ALA A 29 -11.81 12.13 7.07
CA ALA A 29 -11.42 11.83 8.41
C ALA A 29 -10.27 10.84 8.25
N ASP A 30 -9.06 11.36 8.33
CA ASP A 30 -7.87 10.56 8.54
C ASP A 30 -7.99 10.06 9.98
N THR A 31 -8.88 9.10 10.19
CA THR A 31 -8.79 8.23 11.34
C THR A 31 -7.54 7.43 11.09
N ASP A 32 -6.44 7.96 11.61
CA ASP A 32 -5.19 7.25 11.86
C ASP A 32 -5.53 6.08 12.80
N ASP A 33 -6.13 5.06 12.19
CA ASP A 33 -6.59 3.86 12.86
C ASP A 33 -5.35 2.96 12.94
N SER A 34 -4.54 3.28 13.95
CA SER A 34 -3.27 2.62 14.27
C SER A 34 -3.44 1.13 14.59
N THR A 35 -4.68 0.67 14.81
CA THR A 35 -4.97 -0.71 15.17
C THR A 35 -4.98 -1.64 13.94
N PRO A 36 -4.28 -2.79 13.99
CA PRO A 36 -4.33 -3.81 12.95
C PRO A 36 -5.76 -4.29 12.67
N ARG A 37 -6.04 -4.65 11.41
CA ARG A 37 -7.39 -5.08 11.00
C ARG A 37 -7.91 -6.29 11.78
N TRP A 38 -7.04 -7.24 12.10
CA TRP A 38 -7.42 -8.46 12.82
C TRP A 38 -7.84 -8.13 14.26
N GLU A 39 -7.19 -7.16 14.89
CA GLU A 39 -7.50 -6.72 16.25
C GLU A 39 -8.85 -6.01 16.29
N ARG A 40 -9.13 -5.09 15.34
CA ARG A 40 -10.44 -4.45 15.23
C ARG A 40 -11.57 -5.44 14.97
N PHE A 41 -11.28 -6.51 14.22
CA PHE A 41 -12.23 -7.59 14.01
C PHE A 41 -12.51 -8.33 15.32
N ALA A 42 -11.47 -8.72 16.06
CA ALA A 42 -11.62 -9.37 17.36
C ALA A 42 -12.42 -8.50 18.34
N GLU A 43 -12.10 -7.22 18.44
CA GLU A 43 -12.81 -6.26 19.31
C GLU A 43 -14.28 -6.10 18.93
N ARG A 44 -14.57 -5.92 17.64
CA ARG A 44 -15.95 -5.70 17.16
C ARG A 44 -16.89 -6.86 17.50
N PHE A 45 -16.37 -8.07 17.51
CA PHE A 45 -17.15 -9.29 17.74
C PHE A 45 -16.93 -9.91 19.13
N GLY A 46 -16.11 -9.29 19.99
CA GLY A 46 -15.81 -9.80 21.33
C GLY A 46 -15.07 -11.15 21.31
N LEU A 47 -14.20 -11.36 20.32
CA LEU A 47 -13.42 -12.59 20.17
C LEU A 47 -12.13 -12.51 21.00
N ASN A 48 -11.55 -13.67 21.31
CA ASN A 48 -10.23 -13.75 21.92
C ASN A 48 -9.16 -13.26 20.92
N LYS A 49 -8.44 -12.20 21.27
CA LYS A 49 -7.42 -11.57 20.41
C LYS A 49 -6.29 -12.54 20.07
N ASP A 50 -5.86 -13.36 21.04
CA ASP A 50 -4.74 -14.29 20.83
C ASP A 50 -5.13 -15.41 19.86
N GLU A 51 -6.34 -15.97 20.01
CA GLU A 51 -6.85 -17.00 19.10
C GLU A 51 -7.04 -16.46 17.68
N VAL A 52 -7.57 -15.24 17.53
CA VAL A 52 -7.72 -14.59 16.22
C VAL A 52 -6.35 -14.32 15.59
N ARG A 53 -5.37 -13.89 16.38
CA ARG A 53 -3.99 -13.68 15.90
C ARG A 53 -3.40 -14.97 15.39
N THR A 54 -3.44 -16.04 16.18
CA THR A 54 -2.93 -17.37 15.78
C THR A 54 -3.59 -17.85 14.49
N TYR A 55 -4.93 -17.76 14.40
CA TYR A 55 -5.65 -18.13 13.18
C TYR A 55 -5.19 -17.34 11.95
N VAL A 56 -5.00 -16.03 12.08
CA VAL A 56 -4.53 -15.18 10.97
C VAL A 56 -3.09 -15.53 10.55
N GLU A 57 -2.23 -15.90 11.49
CA GLU A 57 -0.86 -16.36 11.21
C GLU A 57 -0.86 -17.71 10.48
N GLU A 58 -1.68 -18.66 10.93
CA GLU A 58 -1.85 -19.98 10.31
C GLU A 58 -2.42 -19.87 8.89
N GLU A 59 -3.50 -19.11 8.70
CA GLU A 59 -4.11 -18.92 7.39
C GLU A 59 -3.15 -18.26 6.39
N ARG A 60 -2.33 -17.31 6.84
CA ARG A 60 -1.29 -16.73 6.00
C ARG A 60 -0.28 -17.78 5.57
N ALA A 61 0.20 -18.59 6.50
CA ALA A 61 1.16 -19.67 6.19
C ALA A 61 0.59 -20.65 5.15
N ASN A 62 -0.67 -21.07 5.31
CA ASN A 62 -1.37 -21.96 4.38
C ASN A 62 -1.52 -21.35 2.99
N TYR A 63 -1.96 -20.09 2.92
CA TYR A 63 -2.10 -19.35 1.66
C TYR A 63 -0.77 -19.24 0.91
N PHE A 64 0.35 -19.05 1.62
CA PHE A 64 1.66 -18.94 0.99
C PHE A 64 2.14 -20.23 0.34
N GLU A 65 1.87 -21.39 0.94
CA GLU A 65 2.28 -22.67 0.34
C GLU A 65 1.55 -22.94 -0.98
N GLU A 66 0.24 -22.66 -1.04
CA GLU A 66 -0.52 -22.76 -2.30
C GLU A 66 0.04 -21.81 -3.37
N LYS A 67 0.33 -20.55 -2.99
CA LYS A 67 0.89 -19.57 -3.93
C LYS A 67 2.31 -19.88 -4.37
N LYS A 68 3.13 -20.51 -3.51
CA LYS A 68 4.50 -20.92 -3.85
C LYS A 68 4.49 -21.93 -4.99
N GLN A 69 3.63 -22.94 -4.92
CA GLN A 69 3.51 -23.97 -5.96
C GLN A 69 3.07 -23.36 -7.29
N LEU A 70 1.99 -22.57 -7.26
CA LEU A 70 1.49 -21.88 -8.46
C LEU A 70 2.54 -20.99 -9.12
N MET A 71 3.36 -20.30 -8.33
CA MET A 71 4.44 -19.50 -8.89
C MET A 71 5.54 -20.38 -9.50
N ASN A 72 5.97 -21.44 -8.82
CA ASN A 72 7.00 -22.34 -9.34
C ASN A 72 6.61 -22.93 -10.70
N ASP A 73 5.34 -23.34 -10.83
CA ASP A 73 4.79 -23.83 -12.09
C ASP A 73 4.86 -22.76 -13.19
N ARG A 74 4.49 -21.52 -12.89
CA ARG A 74 4.58 -20.38 -13.83
C ARG A 74 6.01 -20.06 -14.23
N LEU A 75 6.95 -20.06 -13.28
CA LEU A 75 8.36 -19.82 -13.57
C LEU A 75 8.93 -20.92 -14.45
N SER A 76 8.53 -22.18 -14.25
CA SER A 76 8.93 -23.30 -15.10
C SER A 76 8.42 -23.14 -16.54
N VAL A 77 7.20 -22.61 -16.73
CA VAL A 77 6.71 -22.22 -18.05
C VAL A 77 7.57 -21.11 -18.66
N TYR A 78 7.93 -20.07 -17.90
CA TYR A 78 8.78 -19.00 -18.42
C TYR A 78 10.20 -19.44 -18.77
N VAL A 79 10.77 -20.42 -18.06
CA VAL A 79 12.03 -21.06 -18.43
C VAL A 79 11.87 -21.83 -19.74
N ALA A 80 10.81 -22.63 -19.88
CA ALA A 80 10.53 -23.39 -21.10
C ALA A 80 10.29 -22.48 -22.32
N GLU A 81 9.66 -21.32 -22.11
CA GLU A 81 9.48 -20.26 -23.12
C GLU A 81 10.76 -19.45 -23.39
N GLY A 82 11.84 -19.68 -22.64
CA GLY A 82 13.12 -18.96 -22.77
C GLY A 82 13.06 -17.49 -22.34
N ARG A 83 12.03 -17.10 -21.57
CA ARG A 83 11.84 -15.73 -21.08
C ARG A 83 12.70 -15.41 -19.86
N ILE A 84 13.05 -16.45 -19.10
CA ILE A 84 14.01 -16.39 -17.99
C ILE A 84 14.92 -17.63 -18.05
N THR A 85 16.07 -17.58 -17.40
CA THR A 85 16.95 -18.74 -17.22
C THR A 85 16.59 -19.53 -15.96
N GLU A 86 17.13 -20.76 -15.80
CA GLU A 86 16.94 -21.54 -14.57
C GLU A 86 17.60 -20.84 -13.37
N GLU A 87 18.73 -20.15 -13.59
CA GLU A 87 19.36 -19.30 -12.56
C GLU A 87 18.42 -18.16 -12.14
N GLN A 88 17.78 -17.47 -13.08
CA GLN A 88 16.80 -16.42 -12.77
C GLN A 88 15.59 -16.97 -12.03
N LYS A 89 15.08 -18.14 -12.40
CA LYS A 89 14.03 -18.83 -11.64
C LYS A 89 14.44 -19.07 -10.18
N ASN A 90 15.65 -19.57 -9.95
CA ASN A 90 16.15 -19.80 -8.59
C ASN A 90 16.30 -18.50 -7.80
N MET A 91 16.75 -17.41 -8.44
CA MET A 91 16.80 -16.08 -7.82
C MET A 91 15.41 -15.57 -7.42
N ILE A 92 14.40 -15.76 -8.28
CA ILE A 92 13.02 -15.37 -7.97
C ILE A 92 12.46 -16.18 -6.80
N ILE A 93 12.69 -17.49 -6.77
CA ILE A 93 12.23 -18.34 -5.65
C ILE A 93 12.87 -17.89 -4.33
N ALA A 94 14.17 -17.62 -4.34
CA ALA A 94 14.87 -17.11 -3.15
C ALA A 94 14.32 -15.75 -2.71
N LYS A 95 14.12 -14.81 -3.65
CA LYS A 95 13.57 -13.49 -3.33
C LYS A 95 12.15 -13.58 -2.78
N GLN A 96 11.33 -14.50 -3.28
CA GLN A 96 9.99 -14.72 -2.74
C GLN A 96 9.98 -15.24 -1.30
N ASP A 97 10.92 -16.12 -0.95
CA ASP A 97 11.06 -16.60 0.41
C ASP A 97 11.51 -15.48 1.37
N GLU A 98 12.39 -14.59 0.93
CA GLU A 98 12.78 -13.37 1.66
C GLU A 98 11.57 -12.43 1.87
N MET A 99 10.84 -12.13 0.80
CA MET A 99 9.68 -11.24 0.83
C MET A 99 8.53 -11.78 1.67
N ARG A 100 8.38 -13.10 1.75
CA ARG A 100 7.43 -13.74 2.65
C ARG A 100 7.74 -13.43 4.11
N ALA A 101 9.01 -13.57 4.51
CA ALA A 101 9.42 -13.29 5.88
C ALA A 101 9.13 -11.82 6.24
N GLU A 102 9.39 -10.91 5.31
CA GLU A 102 9.07 -9.50 5.47
C GLU A 102 7.56 -9.26 5.64
N HIS A 103 6.73 -9.80 4.74
CA HIS A 103 5.27 -9.66 4.80
C HIS A 103 4.63 -10.24 6.07
N SER A 104 5.19 -11.33 6.59
CA SER A 104 4.75 -11.92 7.87
C SER A 104 5.01 -10.98 9.04
N SER A 105 6.09 -10.20 9.01
CA SER A 105 6.38 -9.18 10.04
C SER A 105 5.37 -8.03 10.06
N TRP A 106 4.57 -7.85 9.00
CA TRP A 106 3.60 -6.76 8.87
C TRP A 106 2.21 -7.05 9.45
N ILE A 107 2.07 -8.15 10.20
CA ILE A 107 0.78 -8.54 10.78
C ILE A 107 0.24 -7.47 11.74
N ASP A 108 1.13 -6.85 12.51
CA ASP A 108 0.81 -5.87 13.55
C ASP A 108 0.86 -4.42 13.07
N LEU A 109 1.10 -4.19 11.77
CA LEU A 109 1.06 -2.83 11.22
C LEU A 109 -0.37 -2.30 11.12
N SER A 110 -0.52 -0.99 11.32
CA SER A 110 -1.73 -0.27 10.95
C SER A 110 -1.99 -0.40 9.43
N PRO A 111 -3.20 -0.11 8.96
CA PRO A 111 -3.48 -0.05 7.53
C PRO A 111 -2.59 0.95 6.78
N GLN A 112 -2.24 2.08 7.40
CA GLN A 112 -1.45 3.13 6.77
C GLN A 112 0.03 2.75 6.69
N GLU A 113 0.64 2.31 7.79
CA GLU A 113 2.03 1.82 7.78
C GLU A 113 2.20 0.65 6.83
N ARG A 114 1.24 -0.28 6.79
CA ARG A 114 1.26 -1.40 5.84
C ARG A 114 1.21 -0.92 4.40
N ARG A 115 0.42 0.12 4.08
CA ARG A 115 0.38 0.70 2.73
C ARG A 115 1.71 1.31 2.34
N ASP A 116 2.35 2.03 3.25
CA ASP A 116 3.63 2.67 2.95
C ASP A 116 4.75 1.64 2.84
N LYS A 117 4.78 0.61 3.69
CA LYS A 117 5.66 -0.55 3.55
C LYS A 117 5.45 -1.31 2.24
N GLN A 118 4.19 -1.47 1.80
CA GLN A 118 3.90 -2.10 0.51
C GLN A 118 4.40 -1.29 -0.69
N LYS A 119 4.43 0.05 -0.61
CA LYS A 119 4.99 0.89 -1.68
C LYS A 119 6.50 0.72 -1.76
N GLU A 120 7.18 0.88 -0.63
CA GLU A 120 8.64 0.69 -0.49
C GLU A 120 9.05 -0.68 -1.04
N HIS A 121 8.43 -1.74 -0.55
CA HIS A 121 8.67 -3.11 -0.99
C HIS A 121 8.45 -3.32 -2.49
N ARG A 122 7.46 -2.65 -3.09
CA ARG A 122 7.19 -2.75 -4.53
C ARG A 122 8.28 -2.09 -5.36
N GLU A 123 8.76 -0.93 -4.91
CA GLU A 123 9.87 -0.21 -5.54
C GLU A 123 11.16 -1.03 -5.45
N GLU A 124 11.47 -1.55 -4.26
CA GLU A 124 12.62 -2.42 -4.03
C GLU A 124 12.59 -3.68 -4.91
N PHE A 125 11.43 -4.35 -5.00
CA PHE A 125 11.31 -5.52 -5.86
C PHE A 125 11.43 -5.17 -7.33
N SER A 126 10.84 -4.05 -7.75
CA SER A 126 10.93 -3.60 -9.14
C SER A 126 12.37 -3.31 -9.52
N GLN A 127 13.13 -2.65 -8.65
CA GLN A 127 14.54 -2.40 -8.87
C GLN A 127 15.32 -3.71 -8.91
N TRP A 128 15.10 -4.61 -7.95
CA TRP A 128 15.74 -5.92 -7.93
C TRP A 128 15.48 -6.72 -9.21
N ALA A 129 14.24 -6.73 -9.71
CA ALA A 129 13.90 -7.44 -10.94
C ALA A 129 14.62 -6.83 -12.16
N GLN A 130 14.67 -5.50 -12.25
CA GLN A 130 15.39 -4.79 -13.32
C GLN A 130 16.90 -5.08 -13.29
N ASP A 131 17.52 -5.01 -12.11
CA ASP A 131 18.96 -5.25 -11.93
C ASP A 131 19.36 -6.68 -12.31
N ASN A 132 18.42 -7.63 -12.20
CA ASN A 132 18.62 -9.04 -12.55
C ASN A 132 18.09 -9.39 -13.95
N GLY A 133 17.63 -8.40 -14.73
CA GLY A 133 17.13 -8.60 -16.09
C GLY A 133 15.87 -9.46 -16.17
N ILE A 134 14.99 -9.38 -15.16
CA ILE A 134 13.77 -10.17 -15.05
C ILE A 134 12.58 -9.30 -15.49
N ASP A 135 12.07 -9.54 -16.70
CA ASP A 135 10.90 -8.83 -17.26
C ASP A 135 9.72 -9.79 -17.49
N ILE A 136 9.24 -10.38 -16.40
CA ILE A 136 8.04 -11.22 -16.38
C ILE A 136 7.06 -10.73 -15.31
N PRO A 137 5.74 -10.91 -15.48
CA PRO A 137 4.78 -10.45 -14.50
C PRO A 137 4.84 -11.34 -13.24
N LEU A 138 5.42 -10.82 -12.15
CA LEU A 138 5.63 -11.52 -10.87
C LEU A 138 4.51 -11.30 -9.84
N GLY A 139 3.44 -10.58 -10.21
CA GLY A 139 2.23 -10.49 -9.40
C GLY A 139 2.22 -9.41 -8.30
N LEU A 140 3.21 -8.53 -8.23
CA LEU A 140 3.20 -7.35 -7.36
C LEU A 140 2.35 -6.21 -7.94
N GLY A 141 1.04 -6.46 -8.00
CA GLY A 141 -0.01 -5.49 -8.26
C GLY A 141 -0.19 -5.06 -9.73
N GLY A 142 -1.42 -5.18 -10.20
CA GLY A 142 -2.06 -4.33 -11.22
C GLY A 142 -1.31 -4.10 -12.54
N GLY A 143 -1.46 -5.05 -13.47
CA GLY A 143 -1.59 -4.79 -14.91
C GLY A 143 -0.37 -4.21 -15.64
N HIS A 144 0.12 -4.98 -16.61
CA HIS A 144 1.29 -4.74 -17.47
C HIS A 144 2.64 -4.99 -16.78
N GLY A 145 3.51 -5.73 -17.48
CA GLY A 145 4.85 -6.12 -17.02
C GLY A 145 5.75 -4.92 -16.70
N PHE A 146 7.01 -5.21 -16.37
CA PHE A 146 8.02 -4.25 -15.89
C PHE A 146 8.43 -3.18 -16.93
N GLY A 147 7.63 -2.93 -17.98
CA GLY A 147 7.88 -2.01 -19.09
C GLY A 147 6.76 -0.98 -19.36
N GLY A 148 6.05 -0.53 -18.33
CA GLY A 148 5.00 0.51 -18.45
C GLY A 148 5.53 1.94 -18.62
N VAL A 149 5.94 2.27 -19.84
CA VAL A 149 6.20 3.59 -20.44
C VAL A 149 5.72 4.82 -19.65
N HIS A 150 6.65 5.52 -18.99
CA HIS A 150 6.54 6.95 -18.65
C HIS A 150 6.72 7.81 -19.92
N GLY A 151 5.70 7.84 -20.78
CA GLY A 151 5.79 8.62 -22.01
C GLY A 151 4.51 8.60 -22.82
N ARG A 152 3.53 9.42 -22.42
CA ARG A 152 2.56 9.95 -23.39
C ARG A 152 2.99 11.36 -23.76
N LYS A 153 3.22 11.53 -25.07
CA LYS A 153 3.34 12.81 -25.76
C LYS A 153 2.08 13.66 -25.55
#